data_AF-A0A8X6I7K3-F1
#
_entry.id   AF-A0A8X6I7K3-F1
#
_cell.length_a   1.000
_cell.length_b   1.000
_cell.length_c   1.000
_cell.angle_alpha   90.00
_cell.angle_beta   90.00
_cell.angle_gamma   90.00
#
_symmetry.space_group_name_H-M   'P 1'
#
loop_
_entity.id
_entity.type
_entity.pdbx_description
1 polymer ?
#
loop_
_entity_poly.entity_id
_entity_poly.type
_entity_poly.pdbx_seq_one_letter_code
_entity_poly.pdbx_strand_id
1 'polypeptide(L)'
;MINSVYDPIGFTAPALLLPKLLMQEAWRGKISWDEVLPVELEHKYRLWDTTMHFVSKCAIPRRLFAENYDDFTLHIFTDASA
;
A
#
# COMPACT_ATOMS: atom_id res chain seq x y z
N MET A 1 2.65 8.60 3.10
CA MET A 1 2.18 7.24 3.44
C MET A 1 1.42 6.57 2.30
N ILE A 2 0.41 7.20 1.70
CA ILE A 2 -0.37 6.59 0.60
C ILE A 2 0.54 6.14 -0.57
N ASN A 3 1.48 7.01 -0.97
CA ASN A 3 2.42 6.73 -2.06
C ASN A 3 3.66 5.94 -1.65
N SER A 4 3.84 5.64 -0.35
CA SER A 4 4.99 4.85 0.13
C SER A 4 4.71 3.36 0.18
N VAL A 5 3.48 2.92 -0.14
CA VAL A 5 3.14 1.50 -0.22
C VAL A 5 3.59 0.96 -1.57
N TYR A 6 4.61 0.11 -1.55
CA TYR A 6 5.10 -0.58 -2.72
C TYR A 6 4.15 -1.71 -3.12
N ASP A 7 3.63 -1.66 -4.34
CA ASP A 7 2.64 -2.61 -4.83
C ASP A 7 2.86 -3.00 -6.30
N PRO A 8 3.90 -3.80 -6.58
CA PRO A 8 4.32 -4.10 -7.94
C PRO A 8 3.27 -4.88 -8.75
N ILE A 9 2.35 -5.57 -8.08
CA ILE A 9 1.33 -6.41 -8.71
C ILE A 9 -0.11 -5.96 -8.42
N GLY A 10 -0.30 -4.82 -7.78
CA GLY A 10 -1.62 -4.26 -7.48
C GLY A 10 -2.39 -4.97 -6.35
N PHE A 11 -1.71 -5.77 -5.53
CA PHE A 11 -2.32 -6.54 -4.46
C PHE A 11 -2.93 -5.65 -3.35
N THR A 12 -2.25 -4.56 -3.01
CA THR A 12 -2.71 -3.64 -1.96
C THR A 12 -3.76 -2.64 -2.48
N ALA A 13 -4.07 -2.65 -3.77
CA ALA A 13 -5.00 -1.72 -4.39
C ALA A 13 -6.36 -1.60 -3.68
N PRO A 14 -7.02 -2.70 -3.22
CA PRO A 14 -8.28 -2.59 -2.48
C PRO A 14 -8.11 -1.88 -1.14
N ALA A 15 -7.02 -2.16 -0.43
CA ALA A 15 -6.70 -1.51 0.84
C ALA A 15 -6.36 -0.03 0.65
N LEU A 16 -5.76 0.33 -0.49
CA LEU A 16 -5.38 1.71 -0.83
C LEU A 16 -6.46 2.52 -1.54
N LEU A 17 -7.63 1.94 -1.86
CA LEU A 17 -8.67 2.65 -2.60
C LEU A 17 -9.20 3.86 -1.83
N LEU A 18 -9.59 3.65 -0.57
CA LEU A 18 -10.13 4.70 0.30
C LEU A 18 -9.18 5.91 0.46
N PRO A 19 -7.91 5.75 0.87
CA PRO A 19 -7.02 6.90 1.04
C PRO A 19 -6.72 7.60 -0.29
N LYS A 20 -6.70 6.87 -1.42
CA LYS A 20 -6.55 7.49 -2.75
C LYS A 20 -7.77 8.34 -3.12
N LEU A 21 -8.98 7.92 -2.76
CA LEU A 21 -10.19 8.74 -2.93
C LEU A 21 -10.16 9.99 -2.03
N LEU A 22 -9.70 9.86 -0.78
CA LEU A 22 -9.52 11.00 0.13
C LEU A 22 -8.49 11.99 -0.41
N MET A 23 -7.39 11.50 -0.97
CA MET A 23 -6.37 12.33 -1.62
C MET A 23 -6.96 13.08 -2.83
N GLN A 24 -7.78 12.42 -3.65
CA GLN A 24 -8.50 13.07 -4.75
C GLN A 24 -9.52 14.12 -4.26
N GLU A 25 -10.19 13.87 -3.14
CA GLU A 25 -11.09 14.84 -2.50
C GLU A 25 -10.31 16.08 -2.05
N ALA A 26 -9.15 15.90 -1.41
CA ALA A 26 -8.27 16.99 -1.00
C ALA A 26 -7.78 17.83 -2.19
N TRP A 27 -7.38 17.17 -3.28
CA TRP A 27 -6.96 17.86 -4.52
C TRP A 27 -8.10 18.67 -5.15
N ARG A 28 -9.33 18.14 -5.17
CA ARG A 28 -10.52 18.89 -5.64
C ARG A 28 -10.81 20.10 -4.76
N GLY A 29 -10.55 19.97 -3.46
CA GLY A 29 -10.59 21.07 -2.49
C GLY A 29 -9.47 22.09 -2.66
N LYS A 30 -8.51 21.86 -3.56
CA LYS A 30 -7.31 22.69 -3.77
C LYS A 30 -6.46 22.89 -2.50
N ILE A 31 -6.50 21.90 -1.60
CA ILE A 31 -5.70 21.90 -0.37
C ILE A 31 -4.23 21.68 -0.75
N SER A 32 -3.35 22.56 -0.28
CA SER A 32 -1.91 22.40 -0.53
C SER A 32 -1.32 21.21 0.24
N TRP A 33 -0.18 20.69 -0.21
CA TRP A 33 0.46 19.53 0.40
C TRP A 33 1.01 19.81 1.81
N ASP A 34 1.30 21.07 2.11
CA ASP A 34 1.79 21.61 3.38
C ASP A 34 0.66 22.20 4.27
N GLU A 35 -0.57 22.22 3.76
CA GLU A 35 -1.74 22.71 4.47
C GLU A 35 -2.37 21.63 5.36
N VAL A 36 -2.95 22.05 6.48
CA VAL A 36 -3.66 21.13 7.39
C VAL A 36 -4.96 20.66 6.73
N LEU A 37 -5.21 19.35 6.78
CA LEU A 37 -6.44 18.78 6.23
C LEU A 37 -7.67 19.21 7.06
N PRO A 38 -8.82 19.46 6.42
CA PRO A 38 -10.10 19.57 7.10
C PRO A 38 -10.35 18.39 8.03
N VAL A 39 -10.96 18.65 9.20
CA VAL A 39 -11.17 17.69 10.28
C VAL A 39 -11.87 16.42 9.77
N GLU A 40 -12.81 16.56 8.85
CA GLU A 40 -13.55 15.45 8.27
C GLU A 40 -12.67 14.53 7.42
N LEU A 41 -11.75 15.11 6.63
CA LEU A 41 -10.81 14.35 5.80
C LEU A 41 -9.74 13.67 6.66
N GLU A 42 -9.22 14.39 7.66
CA GLU A 42 -8.27 13.86 8.62
C GLU A 42 -8.87 12.67 9.38
N HIS A 43 -10.11 12.80 9.87
CA HIS A 43 -10.78 11.75 10.62
C HIS A 43 -11.00 10.49 9.77
N LYS A 44 -11.47 10.64 8.52
CA LYS A 44 -11.61 9.52 7.58
C LYS A 44 -10.26 8.85 7.29
N TYR A 45 -9.20 9.63 7.11
CA TYR A 45 -7.87 9.11 6.87
C TYR A 45 -7.34 8.32 8.09
N ARG A 46 -7.48 8.87 9.31
CA ARG A 46 -7.07 8.19 10.55
C ARG A 46 -7.83 6.89 10.75
N LEU A 47 -9.13 6.86 10.49
CA LEU A 47 -9.91 5.63 10.55
C LEU A 47 -9.38 4.57 9.59
N TRP A 48 -9.09 4.96 8.34
CA TRP A 48 -8.48 4.05 7.38
C TRP A 48 -7.09 3.57 7.83
N ASP A 49 -6.26 4.45 8.38
CA ASP A 49 -4.92 4.12 8.85
C ASP A 49 -4.94 2.99 9.92
N THR A 50 -5.95 2.97 10.80
CA THR A 50 -6.11 1.87 11.78
C THR A 50 -6.28 0.49 11.13
N THR A 51 -6.73 0.44 9.87
CA THR A 51 -6.93 -0.81 9.12
C THR A 51 -5.64 -1.35 8.50
N MET A 52 -4.58 -0.53 8.39
CA MET A 52 -3.35 -0.90 7.69
C MET A 52 -2.62 -2.09 8.32
N HIS A 53 -2.81 -2.32 9.61
CA HIS A 53 -2.30 -3.52 10.27
C HIS A 53 -2.81 -4.83 9.63
N PHE A 54 -4.01 -4.85 9.04
CA PHE A 54 -4.53 -6.04 8.36
C PHE A 54 -3.77 -6.37 7.07
N VAL A 55 -3.21 -5.37 6.37
CA VAL A 55 -2.41 -5.60 5.15
C VAL A 55 -1.17 -6.43 5.48
N SER A 56 -0.52 -6.15 6.63
CA SER A 56 0.64 -6.92 7.09
C SER A 56 0.32 -8.38 7.44
N LYS A 57 -0.94 -8.69 7.74
CA LYS A 57 -1.41 -10.07 8.01
C LYS A 57 -1.73 -10.85 6.74
N CYS A 58 -1.77 -10.19 5.59
CA CYS A 58 -2.15 -10.82 4.36
C CYS A 58 -0.96 -11.55 3.75
N ALA A 59 -1.08 -12.87 3.64
CA ALA A 59 -0.09 -13.71 2.99
C ALA A 59 -0.62 -14.14 1.61
N ILE A 60 0.19 -13.95 0.58
CA ILE A 60 -0.10 -14.46 -0.76
C ILE A 60 0.67 -15.77 -0.92
N PRO A 61 -0.01 -16.91 -1.05
CA PRO A 61 0.67 -18.16 -1.39
C PRO A 61 1.39 -18.00 -2.72
N ARG A 62 2.73 -18.09 -2.69
CA ARG A 62 3.54 -18.08 -3.91
C ARG A 62 4.01 -19.50 -4.17
N ARG A 63 3.68 -20.04 -5.36
CA ARG A 63 4.29 -21.27 -5.85
C ARG A 63 5.69 -20.94 -6.39
N LEU A 64 6.63 -20.75 -5.47
CA LEU A 64 8.03 -20.50 -5.82
C LEU A 64 8.75 -21.80 -6.25
N PHE A 65 8.24 -22.95 -5.81
CA PHE A 65 8.87 -24.25 -6.01
C PHE A 65 7.88 -25.23 -6.65
N ALA A 66 8.36 -26.03 -7.59
CA ALA A 66 7.66 -27.20 -8.08
C ALA A 66 7.93 -28.39 -7.15
N GLU A 67 6.99 -29.33 -7.06
CA GLU A 67 7.17 -30.58 -6.30
C GLU A 67 8.33 -31.39 -6.92
N ASN A 68 9.17 -32.01 -6.08
CA ASN A 68 10.29 -32.91 -6.44
C ASN A 68 11.60 -32.26 -6.96
N TYR A 69 12.18 -31.32 -6.21
CA TYR A 69 13.58 -30.93 -6.37
C TYR A 69 14.34 -31.09 -5.05
N ASP A 70 15.54 -31.67 -5.13
CA ASP A 70 16.39 -31.92 -3.96
C ASP A 70 17.14 -30.65 -3.49
N ASP A 71 17.41 -29.70 -4.40
CA ASP A 71 18.12 -28.45 -4.13
C ASP A 71 17.63 -27.29 -5.02
N PHE A 72 17.51 -26.08 -4.46
CA PHE A 72 17.17 -24.86 -5.21
C PHE A 72 17.89 -23.62 -4.66
N THR A 73 18.03 -22.59 -5.49
CA THR A 73 18.55 -21.27 -5.10
C THR A 73 17.62 -20.18 -5.61
N LEU A 74 17.22 -19.26 -4.73
CA LEU A 74 16.40 -18.10 -5.08
C LEU A 74 17.30 -16.88 -5.34
N HIS A 75 17.39 -16.45 -6.59
CA HIS A 75 18.07 -15.21 -6.97
C HIS A 75 17.07 -14.06 -7.03
N ILE A 76 17.21 -13.08 -6.13
CA ILE A 76 16.37 -11.87 -6.10
C ILE A 76 17.18 -10.72 -6.67
N PHE A 77 16.67 -10.12 -7.74
CA PHE A 77 17.18 -8.87 -8.29
C PHE A 77 16.25 -7.75 -7.84
N THR A 78 16.81 -6.72 -7.21
CA THR A 78 16.08 -5.52 -6.80
C THR A 78 16.83 -4.31 -7.31
N ASP A 79 16.10 -3.29 -7.74
CA ASP A 79 16.71 -1.97 -7.98
C ASP A 79 17.22 -1.39 -6.67
N ALA A 80 18.34 -0.68 -6.74
CA ALA A 80 18.86 0.07 -5.60
C ALA A 80 17.98 1.32 -5.41
N SER A 81 17.02 1.26 -4.49
CA SER A 81 16.32 2.43 -3.99
C SER A 81 17.15 3.08 -2.87
N ALA A 82 17.48 4.38 -3.02
CA ALA A 82 18.09 5.20 -1.97
C ALA A 82 17.05 5.64 -0.93
#